data_AF-A0A015YBY5-F1
#
_entry.id   AF-A0A015YBY5-F1
#
_cell.length_a   1.000
_cell.length_b   1.000
_cell.length_c   1.000
_cell.angle_alpha   90.00
_cell.angle_beta   90.00
_cell.angle_gamma   90.00
#
_symmetry.space_group_name_H-M   'P 1'
#
loop_
_entity.id
_entity.type
_entity.pdbx_description
1 polymer ?
#
loop_
_entity_poly.entity_id
_entity_poly.type
_entity_poly.pdbx_seq_one_letter_code
_entity_poly.pdbx_strand_id
1 'polypeptide(L)'
;MTAIEQIIAIAEQLGWQVKTDTDKPNLVVFDFQQYTPHGQDFSFSVEMKGNDTDSLLQEVETYYEDFDPDYEAYLWIGTDGHGKNGAPYRIKDIVSDMEQAEAMIEKLYETLKTTMQ
;
A
#
# COMPACT_ATOMS: atom_id res chain seq x y z
N MET A 1 -9.25 -5.81 -21.70
CA MET A 1 -8.64 -5.35 -20.45
C MET A 1 -7.27 -6.00 -20.37
N THR A 2 -6.22 -5.20 -20.29
CA THR A 2 -4.85 -5.70 -20.03
C THR A 2 -4.69 -6.06 -18.55
N ALA A 3 -3.63 -6.78 -18.19
CA ALA A 3 -3.32 -7.06 -16.79
C ALA A 3 -3.20 -5.77 -15.96
N ILE A 4 -2.51 -4.75 -16.50
CA ILE A 4 -2.34 -3.43 -15.88
C ILE A 4 -3.71 -2.77 -15.63
N GLU A 5 -4.58 -2.73 -16.64
CA GLU A 5 -5.92 -2.15 -16.51
C GLU A 5 -6.78 -2.88 -15.46
N GLN A 6 -6.65 -4.21 -15.37
CA GLN A 6 -7.38 -5.02 -14.39
C GLN A 6 -6.88 -4.76 -12.96
N ILE A 7 -5.56 -4.69 -12.74
CA ILE A 7 -4.97 -4.36 -11.44
C ILE A 7 -5.44 -2.98 -10.97
N ILE A 8 -5.36 -1.97 -11.85
CA ILE A 8 -5.82 -0.60 -11.55
C ILE A 8 -7.31 -0.62 -11.16
N ALA A 9 -8.15 -1.28 -11.96
CA ALA A 9 -9.59 -1.32 -11.69
C ALA A 9 -9.94 -1.98 -10.35
N ILE A 10 -9.24 -3.06 -9.97
CA ILE A 10 -9.43 -3.72 -8.66
C ILE A 10 -9.00 -2.78 -7.53
N ALA A 11 -7.83 -2.17 -7.64
CA ALA A 11 -7.31 -1.27 -6.62
C ALA A 11 -8.21 -0.03 -6.43
N GLU A 12 -8.69 0.57 -7.52
CA GLU A 12 -9.62 1.71 -7.49
C GLU A 12 -10.96 1.35 -6.84
N GLN A 13 -11.49 0.14 -7.07
CA GLN A 13 -12.69 -0.35 -6.39
C GLN A 13 -12.50 -0.49 -4.88
N LEU A 14 -11.27 -0.74 -4.43
CA LEU A 14 -10.92 -0.84 -3.02
C LEU A 14 -10.61 0.52 -2.37
N GLY A 15 -10.56 1.60 -3.16
CA GLY A 15 -10.33 2.97 -2.70
C GLY A 15 -8.93 3.53 -3.00
N TRP A 16 -8.07 2.74 -3.66
CA TRP A 16 -6.71 3.17 -4.00
C TRP A 16 -6.71 4.06 -5.23
N GLN A 17 -5.90 5.11 -5.19
CA GLN A 17 -5.42 5.80 -6.38
C GLN A 17 -4.18 5.07 -6.88
N VAL A 18 -4.11 4.85 -8.18
CA VAL A 18 -2.98 4.13 -8.79
C VAL A 18 -2.31 4.99 -9.84
N LYS A 19 -0.98 5.06 -9.78
CA LYS A 19 -0.15 5.56 -10.87
C LYS A 19 0.77 4.44 -11.35
N THR A 20 1.08 4.47 -12.64
CA THR A 20 1.99 3.50 -13.24
C THR A 20 3.11 4.20 -13.98
N ASP A 21 4.33 3.70 -13.80
CA ASP A 21 5.51 4.08 -14.59
C ASP A 21 5.94 2.90 -15.46
N THR A 22 6.10 3.14 -16.76
CA THR A 22 6.50 2.15 -17.78
C THR A 22 7.78 2.54 -18.52
N ASP A 23 8.59 3.44 -17.95
CA ASP A 23 9.78 3.99 -18.61
C ASP A 23 10.88 2.92 -18.82
N LYS A 24 10.90 1.87 -17.99
CA LYS A 24 11.85 0.76 -18.10
C LYS A 24 11.28 -0.40 -18.91
N PRO A 25 12.03 -0.94 -19.89
CA PRO A 25 11.58 -2.10 -20.66
C PRO A 25 11.27 -3.31 -19.77
N ASN A 26 10.16 -3.99 -20.04
CA ASN A 26 9.70 -5.17 -19.30
C ASN A 26 9.52 -4.95 -17.79
N LEU A 27 9.23 -3.72 -17.37
CA LEU A 27 8.93 -3.39 -15.98
C LEU A 27 7.79 -2.38 -15.94
N VAL A 28 6.85 -2.58 -15.03
CA VAL A 28 5.82 -1.61 -14.69
C VAL A 28 5.91 -1.36 -13.20
N VAL A 29 6.11 -0.12 -12.78
CA VAL A 29 6.03 0.27 -11.37
C VAL A 29 4.60 0.69 -11.09
N PHE A 30 4.01 0.19 -10.02
CA PHE A 30 2.70 0.62 -9.52
C PHE A 30 2.91 1.39 -8.22
N ASP A 31 2.42 2.63 -8.18
CA ASP A 31 2.31 3.43 -6.96
C ASP A 31 0.86 3.40 -6.50
N PHE A 32 0.61 2.73 -5.37
CA PHE A 32 -0.68 2.68 -4.71
C PHE A 32 -0.73 3.78 -3.64
N GLN A 33 -1.76 4.62 -3.67
CA GLN A 33 -1.97 5.67 -2.69
C GLN A 33 -3.40 5.64 -2.15
N GLN A 34 -3.56 5.75 -0.84
CA GLN A 34 -4.86 5.91 -0.20
C GLN A 34 -4.69 6.64 1.13
N TYR A 35 -5.70 7.42 1.54
CA TYR A 35 -5.72 7.96 2.89
C TYR A 35 -6.09 6.88 3.90
N THR A 36 -5.33 6.80 4.98
CA THR A 36 -5.71 6.01 6.15
C THR A 36 -6.95 6.62 6.84
N PRO A 37 -7.63 5.90 7.73
CA PRO A 37 -8.79 6.41 8.45
C PRO A 37 -8.53 7.65 9.32
N HIS A 38 -7.31 7.85 9.82
CA HIS A 38 -6.92 9.10 10.48
C HIS A 38 -6.37 10.17 9.52
N GLY A 39 -6.45 9.95 8.22
CA GLY A 39 -6.14 10.93 7.18
C GLY A 39 -4.65 11.05 6.85
N GLN A 40 -3.83 10.07 7.25
CA GLN A 40 -2.45 9.98 6.79
C GLN A 40 -2.44 9.64 5.30
N ASP A 41 -1.64 10.37 4.53
CA ASP A 41 -1.41 10.08 3.12
C ASP A 41 -0.47 8.86 3.01
N PHE A 42 -1.06 7.67 2.88
CA PHE A 42 -0.34 6.40 2.81
C PHE A 42 -0.11 6.00 1.35
N SER A 43 1.10 5.56 1.04
CA SER A 43 1.42 5.02 -0.28
C SER A 43 2.56 4.02 -0.22
N PHE A 44 2.56 3.11 -1.18
CA PHE A 44 3.66 2.17 -1.40
C PHE A 44 3.79 1.83 -2.88
N SER A 45 4.98 1.38 -3.27
CA SER A 45 5.33 1.11 -4.66
C SER A 45 5.81 -0.32 -4.83
N VAL A 46 5.36 -0.99 -5.88
CA VAL A 46 5.78 -2.37 -6.24
C VAL A 46 6.05 -2.48 -7.72
N GLU A 47 6.78 -3.51 -8.12
CA GLU A 47 7.16 -3.74 -9.51
C GLU A 47 6.47 -4.98 -10.10
N MET A 48 5.95 -4.85 -11.32
CA MET A 48 5.54 -5.98 -12.16
C MET A 48 6.57 -6.20 -13.27
N LYS A 49 7.23 -7.35 -13.25
CA LYS A 49 8.30 -7.72 -14.18
C LYS A 49 7.73 -8.52 -15.34
N GLY A 50 8.14 -8.21 -16.57
CA GLY A 50 7.80 -9.00 -17.76
C GLY A 50 6.30 -9.11 -18.08
N ASN A 51 5.46 -8.20 -17.58
CA ASN A 51 3.99 -8.31 -17.64
C ASN A 51 3.47 -9.62 -17.00
N ASP A 52 4.16 -10.10 -15.97
CA ASP A 52 3.81 -11.25 -15.16
C ASP A 52 3.11 -10.81 -13.87
N THR A 53 1.85 -11.19 -13.72
CA THR A 53 1.01 -10.83 -12.57
C THR A 53 1.47 -11.50 -11.28
N ASP A 54 2.09 -12.68 -11.37
CA ASP A 54 2.62 -13.37 -10.19
C ASP A 54 3.80 -12.60 -9.59
N SER A 55 4.62 -11.96 -10.43
CA SER A 55 5.71 -11.09 -9.96
C SER A 55 5.20 -9.88 -9.17
N LEU A 56 4.07 -9.29 -9.57
CA LEU A 56 3.43 -8.21 -8.82
C LEU A 56 2.87 -8.74 -7.49
N LEU A 57 2.14 -9.86 -7.53
CA LEU A 57 1.52 -10.45 -6.33
C LEU A 57 2.58 -10.78 -5.27
N GLN A 58 3.74 -11.29 -5.68
CA GLN A 58 4.85 -11.56 -4.78
C GLN A 58 5.40 -10.29 -4.13
N GLU A 59 5.53 -9.19 -4.87
CA GLU A 59 6.04 -7.92 -4.32
C GLU A 59 5.02 -7.29 -3.36
N VAL A 60 3.72 -7.37 -3.65
CA VAL A 60 2.65 -6.91 -2.74
C VAL A 60 2.60 -7.79 -1.48
N GLU A 61 2.70 -9.12 -1.62
CA GLU A 61 2.77 -10.05 -0.49
C GLU A 61 3.98 -9.75 0.40
N THR A 62 5.16 -9.57 -0.21
CA THR A 62 6.38 -9.24 0.53
C THR A 62 6.22 -7.92 1.29
N TYR A 63 5.68 -6.88 0.63
CA TYR A 63 5.43 -5.59 1.29
C TYR A 63 4.45 -5.73 2.45
N TYR A 64 3.39 -6.55 2.29
CA TYR A 64 2.43 -6.83 3.35
C TYR A 64 3.05 -7.59 4.53
N GLU A 65 3.76 -8.69 4.28
CA GLU A 65 4.37 -9.53 5.33
C GLU A 65 5.48 -8.81 6.10
N ASP A 66 6.19 -7.89 5.45
CA ASP A 66 7.23 -7.07 6.06
C ASP A 66 6.69 -5.79 6.73
N PHE A 67 5.39 -5.48 6.58
CA PHE A 67 4.80 -4.28 7.15
C PHE A 67 4.69 -4.41 8.67
N ASP A 68 5.37 -3.52 9.40
CA ASP A 68 5.31 -3.46 10.87
C ASP A 68 4.58 -2.19 11.29
N PRO A 69 3.32 -2.28 11.75
CA PRO A 69 2.55 -1.12 12.19
C PRO A 69 3.22 -0.31 13.31
N ASP A 70 3.95 -0.96 14.22
CA ASP A 70 4.63 -0.28 15.32
C ASP A 70 5.84 0.50 14.80
N TYR A 71 6.62 -0.09 13.90
CA TYR A 71 7.74 0.58 13.25
C TYR A 71 7.26 1.77 12.40
N GLU A 72 6.22 1.57 11.59
CA GLU A 72 5.64 2.65 10.79
C GLU A 72 5.08 3.76 11.67
N ALA A 73 4.38 3.42 12.77
CA ALA A 73 3.87 4.41 13.71
C ALA A 73 5.00 5.21 14.37
N TYR A 74 6.12 4.55 14.71
CA TYR A 74 7.30 5.21 15.27
C TYR A 74 7.84 6.33 14.36
N LEU A 75 7.78 6.16 13.03
CA LEU A 75 8.20 7.20 12.08
C LEU A 75 7.38 8.49 12.21
N TRP A 76 6.15 8.42 12.75
CA TRP A 76 5.22 9.53 12.96
C TRP A 76 5.17 10.06 14.39
N ILE A 77 6.01 9.52 15.28
CA ILE A 77 6.18 10.05 16.63
C ILE A 77 7.23 11.18 16.61
N GLY A 78 6.86 12.30 17.23
CA GLY A 78 7.69 13.47 17.48
C GLY A 78 8.58 13.29 18.70
N THR A 79 9.55 14.19 18.87
CA THR A 79 10.50 14.15 19.99
C THR A 79 9.85 14.42 21.36
N ASP A 80 8.62 14.94 21.37
CA ASP A 80 7.80 15.15 22.56
C ASP A 80 6.95 13.92 22.94
N GLY A 81 7.03 12.83 22.16
CA GLY A 81 6.25 11.61 22.37
C GLY A 81 4.83 11.64 21.79
N HIS A 82 4.52 12.61 20.93
CA HIS A 82 3.19 12.77 20.31
C HIS A 82 3.28 12.73 18.78
N GLY A 83 2.15 12.60 18.10
CA GLY A 83 2.13 12.60 16.62
C GLY A 83 2.69 13.88 16.02
N LYS A 84 3.49 13.74 14.96
CA LYS A 84 4.00 14.84 14.13
C LYS A 84 3.39 14.81 12.72
N ASN A 85 3.59 15.88 11.95
CA ASN A 85 3.21 15.94 10.53
C ASN A 85 1.73 15.63 10.22
N GLY A 86 0.83 15.90 11.18
CA GLY A 86 -0.61 15.63 11.01
C GLY A 86 -1.07 14.28 11.55
N ALA A 87 -0.17 13.43 12.05
CA ALA A 87 -0.55 12.20 12.75
C ALA A 87 -1.33 12.48 14.05
N PRO A 88 -2.15 11.52 14.51
CA PRO A 88 -2.87 11.64 15.78
C PRO A 88 -1.98 11.99 16.99
N TYR A 89 -2.49 12.80 17.91
CA TYR A 89 -1.70 13.24 19.08
C TYR A 89 -1.29 12.10 20.01
N ARG A 90 -2.13 11.08 20.20
CA ARG A 90 -1.83 9.94 21.08
C ARG A 90 -1.13 8.84 20.27
N ILE A 91 -0.03 8.31 20.80
CA ILE A 91 0.71 7.18 20.19
C ILE A 91 -0.22 6.02 19.81
N LYS A 92 -1.14 5.63 20.70
CA LYS A 92 -2.08 4.53 20.43
C LYS A 92 -2.95 4.75 19.19
N ASP A 93 -3.26 6.00 18.86
CA ASP A 93 -4.11 6.34 17.72
C ASP A 93 -3.27 6.34 16.43
N ILE A 94 -1.95 6.58 16.52
CA ILE A 94 -1.00 6.44 15.41
C ILE A 94 -0.81 4.95 15.07
N VAL A 95 -0.58 4.11 16.09
CA VAL A 95 -0.45 2.65 15.92
C VAL A 95 -1.73 2.08 15.30
N SER A 96 -2.89 2.45 15.84
CA SER A 96 -4.18 2.02 15.28
C SER A 96 -4.40 2.48 13.84
N ASP A 97 -3.80 3.59 13.41
CA ASP A 97 -3.86 4.03 12.01
C ASP A 97 -2.98 3.16 11.11
N MET A 98 -1.80 2.74 11.59
CA MET A 98 -0.90 1.86 10.83
C MET A 98 -1.42 0.42 10.76
N GLU A 99 -2.08 -0.08 11.81
CA GLU A 99 -2.82 -1.36 11.76
C GLU A 99 -3.95 -1.31 10.69
N GLN A 100 -4.58 -0.14 10.51
CA GLN A 100 -5.57 0.03 9.45
C GLN A 100 -4.92 0.11 8.06
N ALA A 101 -3.73 0.71 7.93
CA ALA A 101 -2.96 0.68 6.70
C ALA A 101 -2.56 -0.76 6.33
N GLU A 102 -2.09 -1.56 7.28
CA GLU A 102 -1.81 -2.99 7.12
C GLU A 102 -3.03 -3.76 6.58
N ALA A 103 -4.19 -3.59 7.23
CA ALA A 103 -5.44 -4.23 6.80
C ALA A 103 -5.89 -3.78 5.39
N MET A 104 -5.58 -2.53 4.98
CA MET A 104 -5.83 -2.05 3.62
C MET A 104 -4.93 -2.77 2.60
N ILE A 105 -3.65 -3.00 2.92
CA ILE A 105 -2.71 -3.73 2.06
C ILE A 105 -3.12 -5.20 1.95
N GLU A 106 -3.43 -5.86 3.07
CA GLU A 106 -3.91 -7.26 3.10
C GLU A 106 -5.12 -7.43 2.18
N LYS A 107 -6.11 -6.53 2.30
CA LYS A 107 -7.32 -6.55 1.46
C LYS A 107 -6.99 -6.38 -0.02
N LEU A 108 -6.05 -5.50 -0.37
CA LEU A 108 -5.60 -5.33 -1.75
C LEU A 108 -4.94 -6.63 -2.26
N TYR A 109 -4.01 -7.19 -1.51
CA TYR A 109 -3.32 -8.44 -1.83
C TYR A 109 -4.29 -9.59 -2.08
N GLU A 110 -5.16 -9.90 -1.11
CA GLU A 110 -6.08 -11.03 -1.20
C GLU A 110 -7.10 -10.88 -2.35
N THR A 111 -7.56 -9.66 -2.62
CA THR A 111 -8.46 -9.40 -3.74
C THR A 111 -7.77 -9.58 -5.09
N LEU A 112 -6.54 -9.07 -5.23
CA LEU A 112 -5.72 -9.27 -6.44
C LEU A 112 -5.46 -10.76 -6.65
N LYS A 113 -4.95 -11.46 -5.62
CA LYS A 113 -4.66 -12.90 -5.65
C LYS A 113 -5.86 -13.72 -6.07
N THR A 114 -7.03 -13.45 -5.51
CA THR A 114 -8.27 -14.20 -5.82
C THR A 114 -8.79 -13.91 -7.24
N THR A 115 -8.59 -12.70 -7.76
CA THR A 115 -9.17 -12.28 -9.05
C THR A 115 -8.25 -12.54 -10.23
N MET A 116 -6.95 -12.69 -9.97
CA MET A 116 -5.92 -12.84 -11.01
C MET A 116 -5.46 -14.30 -11.19
N GLN A 117 -5.86 -15.21 -10.30
CA GLN A 117 -5.76 -16.66 -10.47
C GLN A 117 -6.88 -17.22 -11.35
#